data_AF-A0A8R7QJD8-F1
#
_entry.id   AF-A0A8R7QJD8-F1
#
_cell.length_a   1.000
_cell.length_b   1.000
_cell.length_c   1.000
_cell.angle_alpha   90.00
_cell.angle_beta   90.00
_cell.angle_gamma   90.00
#
_symmetry.space_group_name_H-M   'P 1'
#
loop_
_entity.id
_entity.type
_entity.pdbx_description
1 polymer ?
#
loop_
_entity_poly.entity_id
_entity_poly.type
_entity_poly.pdbx_seq_one_letter_code
_entity_poly.pdbx_strand_id
1 'polypeptide(L)'
;MVSWSDGSDSSEHTRQYMSSDSDDSTIKVPASTEDSDFEGPETDMYVLCHGHGKAAERRVAFEGIHTGRRFLCCAEKEGKNCGLVEWIDPSWPTTLENALSKLWSMYEQSKMDRNEECLMHSFTVHDLTQEKKKLQASYE
;
A
#
# COMPACT_ATOMS: atom_id res chain seq x y z
N MET A 1 33.84 9.40 -35.65
CA MET A 1 34.11 10.71 -35.01
C MET A 1 32.78 11.43 -34.96
N VAL A 2 32.25 11.91 -33.84
CA VAL A 2 32.82 12.49 -32.60
C VAL A 2 31.78 12.18 -31.48
N SER A 3 32.04 11.58 -30.30
CA SER A 3 32.77 12.00 -29.06
C SER A 3 32.37 13.42 -28.60
N TRP A 4 32.30 13.82 -27.32
CA TRP A 4 33.15 13.61 -26.12
C TRP A 4 32.27 13.87 -24.84
N SER A 5 32.28 13.04 -23.78
CA SER A 5 33.10 13.08 -22.53
C SER A 5 32.49 13.94 -21.41
N ASP A 6 32.64 13.75 -20.09
CA ASP A 6 33.08 12.71 -19.13
C ASP A 6 32.84 13.28 -17.70
N GLY A 7 32.74 12.42 -16.67
CA GLY A 7 32.96 12.76 -15.25
C GLY A 7 31.69 12.73 -14.39
N SER A 8 31.42 11.65 -13.62
CA SER A 8 31.98 11.34 -12.28
C SER A 8 31.52 12.35 -11.21
N ASP A 9 31.07 12.01 -10.01
CA ASP A 9 31.55 10.93 -9.13
C ASP A 9 30.55 10.66 -7.97
N SER A 10 30.52 9.40 -7.58
CA SER A 10 30.20 8.76 -6.31
C SER A 10 29.58 9.57 -5.13
N SER A 11 28.46 9.07 -4.60
CA SER A 11 28.56 8.39 -3.30
C SER A 11 27.49 7.30 -3.13
N GLU A 12 28.01 6.15 -2.75
CA GLU A 12 27.35 4.88 -2.50
C GLU A 12 26.32 5.00 -1.36
N HIS A 13 25.13 4.46 -1.56
CA HIS A 13 24.72 3.21 -0.92
C HIS A 13 24.51 3.33 0.60
N THR A 14 23.26 3.44 1.01
CA THR A 14 22.66 2.48 1.94
C THR A 14 21.16 2.48 1.70
N ARG A 15 20.64 1.35 1.23
CA ARG A 15 19.21 1.04 1.25
C ARG A 15 18.75 1.10 2.70
N GLN A 16 18.12 2.19 3.10
CA GLN A 16 17.36 2.24 4.33
C GLN A 16 15.90 2.23 3.94
N TYR A 17 15.32 1.04 4.13
CA TYR A 17 13.90 0.80 4.28
C TYR A 17 13.31 1.89 5.19
N MET A 18 12.76 2.94 4.57
CA MET A 18 11.91 3.91 5.26
C MET A 18 10.55 3.24 5.41
N SER A 19 10.46 2.27 6.31
CA SER A 19 9.22 2.08 7.03
C SER A 19 8.98 3.38 7.77
N SER A 20 7.92 4.10 7.39
CA SER A 20 7.30 5.02 8.33
C SER A 20 6.72 4.16 9.45
N ASP A 21 7.58 3.81 10.42
CA ASP A 21 7.19 3.46 11.78
C ASP A 21 6.59 4.73 12.39
N SER A 22 5.37 5.02 11.96
CA SER A 22 4.42 5.65 12.86
C SER A 22 4.14 4.58 13.91
N ASP A 23 4.67 4.79 15.12
CA ASP A 23 4.35 4.07 16.36
C ASP A 23 2.86 4.22 16.73
N ASP A 24 1.98 3.87 15.80
CA ASP A 24 0.58 3.65 16.05
C ASP A 24 0.43 2.14 16.23
N SER A 25 0.47 1.71 17.49
CA SER A 25 0.23 0.32 17.92
C SER A 25 -1.20 -0.17 17.61
N THR A 26 -1.89 0.47 16.66
CA THR A 26 -3.16 0.05 16.12
C THR A 26 -2.95 -1.27 15.42
N ILE A 27 -3.59 -2.31 15.93
CA ILE A 27 -3.53 -3.64 15.34
C ILE A 27 -4.14 -3.54 13.92
N LYS A 28 -3.28 -3.71 12.92
CA LYS A 28 -3.68 -3.58 11.51
C LYS A 28 -4.26 -4.91 11.05
N VAL A 29 -5.59 -4.96 10.97
CA VAL A 29 -6.29 -6.03 10.24
C VAL A 29 -5.92 -5.89 8.76
N PRO A 30 -5.56 -6.98 8.06
CA PRO A 30 -5.17 -6.88 6.66
C PRO A 30 -6.24 -6.22 5.80
N ALA A 31 -5.82 -5.46 4.79
CA ALA A 31 -6.73 -4.93 3.79
C ALA A 31 -7.48 -6.09 3.12
N SER A 32 -8.76 -5.90 2.83
CA SER A 32 -9.65 -6.96 2.30
C SER A 32 -10.32 -6.56 1.00
N THR A 33 -10.68 -7.56 0.20
CA THR A 33 -11.56 -7.43 -0.96
C THR A 33 -12.91 -8.08 -0.67
N GLU A 34 -13.95 -7.62 -1.36
CA GLU A 34 -15.28 -8.24 -1.33
C GLU A 34 -15.24 -9.61 -2.03
N ASP A 35 -15.93 -10.59 -1.45
CA ASP A 35 -16.11 -11.94 -2.01
C ASP A 35 -17.51 -12.44 -1.62
N SER A 36 -18.43 -12.51 -2.59
CA SER A 36 -19.83 -12.88 -2.33
C SER A 36 -19.99 -14.31 -1.82
N ASP A 37 -19.06 -15.21 -2.12
CA ASP A 37 -19.09 -16.59 -1.64
C ASP A 37 -18.47 -16.71 -0.23
N PHE A 38 -17.76 -15.67 0.23
CA PHE A 38 -17.01 -15.67 1.47
C PHE A 38 -17.04 -14.32 2.22
N GLU A 39 -18.23 -13.90 2.62
CA GLU A 39 -18.46 -12.65 3.39
C GLU A 39 -19.39 -12.86 4.58
N GLY A 40 -19.33 -11.94 5.55
CA GLY A 40 -20.27 -11.86 6.68
C GLY A 40 -19.79 -12.59 7.93
N PRO A 41 -20.61 -12.61 9.00
CA PRO A 41 -20.20 -13.20 10.27
C PRO A 41 -19.95 -14.71 10.13
N GLU A 42 -18.95 -15.21 10.84
CA GLU A 42 -18.67 -16.63 10.98
C GLU A 42 -19.76 -17.28 11.83
N THR A 43 -20.58 -18.12 11.21
CA THR A 43 -21.73 -18.78 11.84
C THR A 43 -21.43 -20.17 12.35
N ASP A 44 -20.39 -20.83 11.82
CA ASP A 44 -20.19 -22.26 12.01
C ASP A 44 -19.16 -22.54 13.12
N MET A 45 -18.12 -21.70 13.23
CA MET A 45 -17.01 -21.91 14.17
C MET A 45 -17.09 -21.12 15.50
N TYR A 46 -18.16 -20.33 15.72
CA TYR A 46 -18.35 -19.50 16.93
C TYR A 46 -17.09 -18.72 17.38
N VAL A 47 -16.31 -18.21 16.42
CA VAL A 47 -15.12 -17.42 16.74
C VAL A 47 -15.57 -16.04 17.19
N LEU A 48 -15.26 -15.69 18.43
CA LEU A 48 -15.60 -14.40 19.03
C LEU A 48 -14.35 -13.54 19.16
N CYS A 49 -14.46 -12.26 18.77
CA CYS A 49 -13.39 -11.32 18.99
C CYS A 49 -13.23 -11.01 20.49
N HIS A 50 -12.01 -11.16 21.02
CA HIS A 50 -11.74 -11.09 22.45
C HIS A 50 -12.07 -9.72 23.08
N GLY A 51 -11.99 -8.63 22.31
CA GLY A 51 -12.27 -7.28 22.81
C GLY A 51 -13.76 -6.93 22.89
N HIS A 52 -14.61 -7.51 22.04
CA HIS A 52 -16.01 -7.07 21.90
C HIS A 52 -17.03 -8.20 22.11
N GLY A 53 -16.59 -9.46 22.16
CA GLY A 53 -17.48 -10.62 22.30
C GLY A 53 -18.44 -10.81 21.12
N LYS A 54 -18.17 -10.16 19.98
CA LYS A 54 -18.93 -10.28 18.73
C LYS A 54 -18.36 -11.40 17.87
N ALA A 55 -19.22 -12.02 17.05
CA ALA A 55 -18.79 -12.96 16.02
C ALA A 55 -17.74 -12.33 15.10
N ALA A 56 -16.72 -13.11 14.75
CA ALA A 56 -15.72 -12.71 13.78
C ALA A 56 -16.36 -12.59 12.39
N GLU A 57 -15.83 -11.71 11.55
CA GLU A 57 -16.21 -11.56 10.16
C GLU A 57 -15.29 -12.35 9.25
N ARG A 58 -15.86 -13.00 8.25
CA ARG A 58 -15.17 -13.65 7.14
C ARG A 58 -14.76 -12.60 6.12
N ARG A 59 -13.47 -12.57 5.78
CA ARG A 59 -12.91 -11.67 4.76
C ARG A 59 -11.86 -12.38 3.93
N VAL A 60 -11.62 -11.84 2.74
CA VAL A 60 -10.53 -12.26 1.85
C VAL A 60 -9.47 -11.17 1.82
N ALA A 61 -8.23 -11.53 2.12
CA ALA A 61 -7.14 -10.56 2.17
C ALA A 61 -6.80 -10.05 0.76
N PHE A 62 -6.50 -8.78 0.67
CA PHE A 62 -6.00 -8.10 -0.53
C PHE A 62 -4.78 -7.25 -0.14
N GLU A 63 -3.77 -7.95 0.39
CA GLU A 63 -2.56 -7.31 0.89
C GLU A 63 -1.37 -8.26 0.73
N GLY A 64 -0.33 -7.76 0.06
CA GLY A 64 0.96 -8.43 -0.08
C GLY A 64 0.84 -9.90 -0.47
N ILE A 65 1.64 -10.75 0.20
CA ILE A 65 1.65 -12.20 -0.04
C ILE A 65 0.39 -12.92 0.46
N HIS A 66 -0.47 -12.25 1.22
CA HIS A 66 -1.69 -12.85 1.74
C HIS A 66 -2.89 -12.69 0.81
N THR A 67 -2.71 -11.97 -0.30
CA THR A 67 -3.76 -11.75 -1.30
C THR A 67 -4.46 -13.05 -1.68
N GLY A 68 -5.79 -13.04 -1.60
CA GLY A 68 -6.68 -14.15 -1.90
C GLY A 68 -6.88 -15.15 -0.76
N ARG A 69 -6.20 -15.02 0.39
CA ARG A 69 -6.37 -15.93 1.53
C ARG A 69 -7.56 -15.50 2.39
N ARG A 70 -8.36 -16.48 2.80
CA ARG A 70 -9.50 -16.28 3.70
C ARG A 70 -9.05 -16.19 5.16
N PHE A 71 -9.63 -15.25 5.88
CA PHE A 71 -9.38 -15.05 7.30
C PHE A 71 -10.62 -14.57 8.03
N LEU A 72 -10.59 -14.73 9.36
CA LEU A 72 -11.54 -14.19 10.29
C LEU A 72 -10.96 -12.95 10.96
N CYS A 73 -11.75 -11.89 11.06
CA CYS A 73 -11.33 -10.68 11.75
C CYS A 73 -12.41 -10.08 12.66
N CYS A 74 -12.02 -9.09 13.45
CA CYS A 74 -13.00 -8.33 14.23
C CYS A 74 -13.94 -7.54 13.29
N ALA A 75 -15.24 -7.58 13.59
CA ALA A 75 -16.27 -6.84 12.88
C ALA A 75 -16.20 -5.31 13.08
N GLU A 76 -15.45 -4.85 14.09
CA GLU A 76 -15.30 -3.42 14.35
C GLU A 76 -14.42 -2.75 13.29
N LYS A 77 -14.71 -1.48 13.01
CA LYS A 77 -14.00 -0.68 12.01
C LYS A 77 -12.53 -0.47 12.39
N GLU A 78 -11.72 -0.10 11.39
CA GLU A 78 -10.32 0.29 11.58
C GLU A 78 -10.16 1.33 12.71
N GLY A 79 -9.14 1.15 13.56
CA GLY A 79 -8.92 1.96 14.77
C GLY A 79 -9.78 1.59 15.99
N LYS A 80 -10.84 0.77 15.81
CA LYS A 80 -11.65 0.20 16.91
C LYS A 80 -11.63 -1.32 16.94
N ASN A 81 -11.10 -1.96 15.90
CA ASN A 81 -10.91 -3.39 15.86
C ASN A 81 -10.00 -3.84 17.01
N CYS A 82 -10.30 -5.01 17.59
CA CYS A 82 -9.47 -5.57 18.66
C CYS A 82 -8.29 -6.39 18.11
N GLY A 83 -7.99 -6.27 16.82
CA GLY A 83 -6.86 -6.95 16.20
C GLY A 83 -7.00 -8.45 15.95
N LEU A 84 -8.21 -9.01 16.06
CA LEU A 84 -8.42 -10.42 15.72
C LEU A 84 -8.09 -10.64 14.23
N VAL A 85 -7.17 -11.58 13.95
CA VAL A 85 -6.85 -12.09 12.62
C VAL A 85 -6.55 -13.58 12.74
N GLU A 86 -7.43 -14.44 12.22
CA GLU A 86 -7.22 -15.88 12.17
C GLU A 86 -7.32 -16.38 10.73
N TRP A 87 -6.25 -17.00 10.22
CA TRP A 87 -6.22 -17.49 8.84
C TRP A 87 -6.93 -18.84 8.72
N ILE A 88 -7.85 -18.94 7.76
CA ILE A 88 -8.55 -20.19 7.44
C ILE A 88 -7.75 -21.00 6.43
N ASP A 89 -7.28 -20.34 5.37
CA ASP A 89 -6.48 -20.99 4.36
C ASP A 89 -5.01 -21.11 4.80
N PRO A 90 -4.31 -22.19 4.43
CA PRO A 90 -2.88 -22.31 4.70
C PRO A 90 -2.08 -21.18 4.01
N SER A 91 -0.81 -21.03 4.38
CA SER A 91 0.10 -20.17 3.64
C SER A 91 0.20 -20.64 2.19
N TRP A 92 0.40 -19.71 1.28
CA TRP A 92 0.61 -20.07 -0.11
C TRP A 92 1.93 -20.84 -0.28
N PRO A 93 2.03 -21.69 -1.32
CA PRO A 93 3.33 -22.22 -1.71
C PRO A 93 4.29 -21.07 -2.03
N THR A 94 5.58 -21.23 -1.71
CA THR A 94 6.60 -20.19 -1.90
C THR A 94 6.62 -19.59 -3.31
N THR A 95 6.34 -20.39 -4.34
CA THR A 95 6.25 -19.91 -5.73
C THR A 95 5.17 -18.83 -5.89
N LEU A 96 4.02 -19.00 -5.26
CA LEU A 96 2.92 -18.05 -5.31
C LEU A 96 3.19 -16.84 -4.40
N GLU A 97 3.76 -17.03 -3.22
CA GLU A 97 4.18 -15.91 -2.36
C GLU A 97 5.19 -14.99 -3.06
N ASN A 98 6.16 -15.56 -3.78
CA ASN A 98 7.12 -14.81 -4.58
C ASN A 98 6.45 -14.05 -5.73
N ALA A 99 5.50 -14.68 -6.42
CA ALA A 99 4.76 -14.04 -7.50
C ALA A 99 3.92 -12.87 -6.98
N LEU A 100 3.18 -13.06 -5.88
CA LEU A 100 2.42 -12.00 -5.22
C LEU A 100 3.32 -10.87 -4.73
N SER A 101 4.44 -11.19 -4.08
CA SER A 101 5.44 -10.20 -3.66
C SER A 101 5.90 -9.33 -4.83
N LYS A 102 6.20 -9.96 -5.97
CA LYS A 102 6.65 -9.23 -7.17
C LYS A 102 5.55 -8.34 -7.75
N LEU A 103 4.32 -8.84 -7.82
CA LEU A 103 3.17 -8.07 -8.32
C LEU A 103 2.90 -6.84 -7.44
N TRP A 104 2.89 -7.00 -6.12
CA TRP A 104 2.72 -5.87 -5.20
C TRP A 104 3.85 -4.86 -5.28
N SER A 105 5.10 -5.33 -5.39
CA SER A 105 6.25 -4.44 -5.61
C SER A 105 6.10 -3.63 -6.90
N MET A 106 5.64 -4.24 -7.99
CA MET A 106 5.39 -3.53 -9.25
C MET A 106 4.25 -2.52 -9.13
N TYR A 107 3.17 -2.88 -8.44
CA TYR A 107 2.03 -2.00 -8.22
C TYR A 107 2.41 -0.76 -7.40
N GLU A 108 3.14 -0.94 -6.30
CA GLU A 108 3.56 0.19 -5.47
C GLU A 108 4.60 1.06 -6.18
N GLN A 109 5.55 0.48 -6.92
CA GLN A 109 6.48 1.25 -7.74
C GLN A 109 5.71 2.10 -8.76
N SER A 110 4.76 1.50 -9.49
CA SER A 110 3.93 2.24 -10.45
C SER A 110 3.12 3.37 -9.80
N LYS A 111 2.67 3.19 -8.56
CA LYS A 111 2.00 4.26 -7.81
C LYS A 111 2.96 5.39 -7.43
N MET A 112 4.17 5.06 -7.00
CA MET A 112 5.18 6.06 -6.66
C MET A 112 5.61 6.85 -7.89
N ASP A 113 5.88 6.17 -9.01
CA ASP A 113 6.29 6.82 -10.26
C ASP A 113 5.23 7.82 -10.74
N ARG A 114 3.94 7.45 -10.69
CA ARG A 114 2.83 8.37 -11.02
C ARG A 114 2.75 9.57 -10.08
N ASN A 115 3.02 9.36 -8.79
CA ASN A 115 2.99 10.44 -7.81
C ASN A 115 4.14 11.42 -8.07
N GLU A 116 5.34 10.89 -8.31
CA GLU A 116 6.52 11.70 -8.65
C GLU A 116 6.30 12.50 -9.94
N GLU A 117 5.77 11.86 -11.00
CA GLU A 117 5.43 12.55 -12.25
C GLU A 117 4.41 13.69 -12.02
N CYS A 118 3.36 13.43 -11.22
CA CYS A 118 2.37 14.44 -10.86
C CYS A 118 2.99 15.63 -10.11
N LEU A 119 3.88 15.36 -9.17
CA LEU A 119 4.62 16.39 -8.43
C LEU A 119 5.50 17.21 -9.37
N MET A 120 6.26 16.56 -10.26
CA MET A 120 7.14 17.25 -11.23
C MET A 120 6.34 18.11 -12.21
N HIS A 121 5.21 17.60 -12.69
CA HIS A 121 4.30 18.37 -13.53
C HIS A 121 3.75 19.60 -12.79
N SER A 122 3.44 19.48 -11.49
CA SER A 122 2.96 20.61 -10.69
C SER A 122 3.97 21.76 -10.57
N PHE A 123 5.27 21.44 -10.37
CA PHE A 123 6.33 22.44 -10.35
C PHE A 123 6.48 23.13 -11.70
N THR A 124 6.46 22.36 -12.78
CA THR A 124 6.57 22.89 -14.15
C THR A 124 5.41 23.86 -14.45
N VAL A 125 4.19 23.48 -14.10
CA VAL A 125 3.01 24.34 -14.26
C VAL A 125 3.13 25.62 -13.44
N HIS A 126 3.62 25.53 -12.21
CA HIS A 126 3.83 26.70 -11.35
C HIS A 126 4.85 27.68 -11.96
N ASP A 127 6.00 27.19 -12.41
CA ASP A 127 7.07 28.00 -13.00
C ASP A 127 6.58 28.72 -14.27
N LEU A 128 5.92 27.98 -15.17
CA LEU A 128 5.30 28.54 -16.37
C LEU A 128 4.23 29.60 -16.02
N THR A 129 3.47 29.37 -14.93
CA THR A 129 2.48 30.34 -14.46
C THR A 129 3.14 31.62 -13.94
N GLN A 130 4.27 31.53 -13.23
CA GLN A 130 5.02 32.70 -12.78
C GLN A 130 5.62 33.48 -13.96
N GLU A 131 6.22 32.78 -14.93
CA GLU A 131 6.76 33.41 -16.13
C GLU A 131 5.66 34.14 -16.92
N LYS A 132 4.50 33.49 -17.11
CA LYS A 132 3.34 34.11 -17.75
C LYS A 132 2.91 35.40 -17.05
N LYS A 133 2.86 35.42 -15.71
CA LYS A 133 2.52 36.64 -14.93
C LYS A 133 3.54 37.76 -15.13
N LYS A 134 4.84 37.44 -15.12
CA LYS A 134 5.91 38.43 -15.36
C LYS A 134 5.79 39.04 -16.75
N LEU A 135 5.55 38.21 -17.77
CA LEU A 135 5.33 38.67 -19.13
C LEU A 135 4.10 39.58 -19.20
N GLN A 136 2.98 39.18 -18.61
CA GLN A 136 1.77 40.00 -18.63
C GLN A 136 1.97 41.37 -17.97
N ALA A 137 2.64 41.43 -16.81
CA ALA A 137 2.96 42.68 -16.13
C ALA A 137 3.93 43.59 -16.92
N SER A 138 4.71 43.03 -17.85
CA SER A 138 5.59 43.84 -18.72
C SER A 138 4.86 44.59 -19.83
N TYR A 139 3.60 44.22 -20.10
CA TYR A 139 2.75 44.86 -21.12
C TYR A 139 1.73 45.85 -20.53
N GLU A 140 1.65 45.96 -19.20
CA GLU A 140 0.85 46.94 -18.45
C GLU A 140 1.71 48.17 -18.07
#